data_AF-A0A9D9I8U5-F1
#
_entry.id   AF-A0A9D9I8U5-F1
#
_cell.length_a   1.000
_cell.length_b   1.000
_cell.length_c   1.000
_cell.angle_alpha   90.00
_cell.angle_beta   90.00
_cell.angle_gamma   90.00
#
_symmetry.space_group_name_H-M   'P 1'
#
loop_
_entity.id
_entity.type
_entity.pdbx_description
1 polymer ?
#
loop_
_entity_poly.entity_id
_entity_poly.type
_entity_poly.pdbx_seq_one_letter_code
_entity_poly.pdbx_strand_id
1 'polypeptide(L)'
;MKEINFDEEHRSCIDKILNESWETFKRQFVWQTIMSEARNEAAFQFCFASIIKEIGNRYVKSDEAFFVDLETKIEVGADIISKYHDYNISKWKFIDITCGFKVGDNIKYKCAIELKCPIAGNTKHTAFPHTMYRIYRDLMYLEIESKNSLDDISEGRFYLMTNDVHYTNKPAYAEKAKTDSTYKPLGLLDPLNSESRINSTEKGEVCYHPAKEGGQIRKIKLDNSYEINWEKAKIQGKQEIENWYFLEIKIPQKSE
;
A
#
# COMPACT_ATOMS: atom_id res chain seq x y z
N MET A 1 -24.99 20.86 -22.25
CA MET A 1 -24.82 19.76 -21.30
C MET A 1 -23.37 19.33 -21.39
N LYS A 2 -22.59 19.48 -20.31
CA LYS A 2 -21.24 18.90 -20.27
C LYS A 2 -21.44 17.40 -20.05
N GLU A 3 -20.91 16.58 -20.96
CA GLU A 3 -20.76 15.15 -20.71
C GLU A 3 -19.94 15.00 -19.43
N ILE A 4 -20.57 14.50 -18.38
CA ILE A 4 -19.87 14.12 -17.16
C ILE A 4 -19.14 12.84 -17.52
N ASN A 5 -17.81 12.90 -17.51
CA ASN A 5 -16.98 11.73 -17.72
C ASN A 5 -17.20 10.79 -16.53
N PHE A 6 -17.89 9.67 -16.75
CA PHE A 6 -18.36 8.78 -15.69
C PHE A 6 -17.22 8.30 -14.77
N ASP A 7 -15.98 8.32 -15.23
CA ASP A 7 -14.80 7.90 -14.48
C ASP A 7 -14.42 8.89 -13.36
N GLU A 8 -14.67 10.20 -13.52
CA GLU A 8 -14.31 11.20 -12.51
C GLU A 8 -15.22 11.15 -11.27
N GLU A 9 -16.51 10.83 -11.45
CA GLU A 9 -17.45 10.72 -10.34
C GLU A 9 -17.13 9.49 -9.48
N HIS A 10 -16.95 8.32 -10.10
CA HIS A 10 -16.57 7.10 -9.40
C HIS A 10 -15.24 7.25 -8.66
N ARG A 11 -14.25 7.90 -9.28
CA ARG A 11 -12.98 8.24 -8.63
C ARG A 11 -13.18 9.06 -7.37
N SER A 12 -13.98 10.13 -7.44
CA SER A 12 -14.27 10.95 -6.26
C SER A 12 -15.01 10.16 -5.18
N CYS A 13 -15.90 9.25 -5.55
CA CYS A 13 -16.58 8.35 -4.61
C CYS A 13 -15.61 7.38 -3.95
N ILE A 14 -14.69 6.74 -4.69
CA ILE A 14 -13.69 5.84 -4.12
C ILE A 14 -12.79 6.57 -3.12
N ASP A 15 -12.34 7.78 -3.45
CA ASP A 15 -11.59 8.61 -2.51
C ASP A 15 -12.35 8.81 -1.19
N LYS A 16 -13.63 9.15 -1.25
CA LYS A 16 -14.47 9.31 -0.05
C LYS A 16 -14.64 8.01 0.71
N ILE A 17 -14.93 6.91 0.00
CA ILE A 17 -15.14 5.59 0.60
C ILE A 17 -13.90 5.13 1.34
N LEU A 18 -12.72 5.20 0.71
CA LEU A 18 -11.47 4.73 1.30
C LEU A 18 -11.01 5.63 2.44
N ASN A 19 -11.17 6.94 2.34
CA ASN A 19 -10.92 7.86 3.45
C ASN A 19 -11.83 7.55 4.65
N GLU A 20 -13.15 7.43 4.43
CA GLU A 20 -14.12 7.13 5.50
C GLU A 20 -13.86 5.75 6.11
N SER A 21 -13.44 4.79 5.29
CA SER A 21 -13.10 3.43 5.70
C SER A 21 -11.84 3.41 6.55
N TRP A 22 -10.81 4.15 6.14
CA TRP A 22 -9.56 4.23 6.89
C TRP A 22 -9.76 4.91 8.24
N GLU A 23 -10.49 6.02 8.29
CA GLU A 23 -10.86 6.67 9.55
C GLU A 23 -11.70 5.76 10.45
N THR A 24 -12.66 5.04 9.88
CA THR A 24 -13.50 4.11 10.64
C THR A 24 -12.69 2.95 11.19
N PHE A 25 -11.80 2.36 10.38
CA PHE A 25 -10.90 1.30 10.80
C PHE A 25 -9.99 1.77 11.94
N LYS A 26 -9.28 2.89 11.77
CA LYS A 26 -8.39 3.46 12.80
C LYS A 26 -9.15 3.69 14.10
N ARG A 27 -10.35 4.27 14.04
CA ARG A 27 -11.19 4.52 15.22
C ARG A 27 -11.60 3.24 15.93
N GLN A 28 -12.11 2.24 15.21
CA GLN A 28 -12.48 0.95 15.78
C GLN A 28 -11.26 0.20 16.37
N PHE A 29 -10.09 0.35 15.73
CA PHE A 29 -8.85 -0.23 16.22
C PHE A 29 -8.37 0.46 17.51
N VAL A 30 -8.32 1.79 17.53
CA VAL A 30 -7.89 2.58 18.70
C VAL A 30 -8.84 2.41 19.89
N TRP A 31 -10.14 2.30 19.65
CA TRP A 31 -11.14 2.00 20.68
C TRP A 31 -11.25 0.51 21.03
N GLN A 32 -10.31 -0.31 20.54
CA GLN A 32 -10.18 -1.72 20.89
C GLN A 32 -11.38 -2.59 20.50
N THR A 33 -12.24 -2.11 19.59
CA THR A 33 -13.38 -2.88 19.08
C THR A 33 -12.92 -4.03 18.18
N ILE A 34 -11.91 -3.79 17.34
CA ILE A 34 -11.34 -4.79 16.42
C ILE A 34 -9.84 -5.04 16.68
N MET A 35 -9.25 -4.40 17.70
CA MET A 35 -7.81 -4.40 17.90
C MET A 35 -7.25 -5.82 18.05
N SER A 36 -7.87 -6.68 18.87
CA SER A 36 -7.40 -8.06 19.08
C SER A 36 -7.47 -8.91 17.82
N GLU A 37 -8.41 -8.61 16.92
CA GLU A 37 -8.63 -9.35 15.70
C GLU A 37 -7.64 -8.89 14.63
N ALA A 38 -7.39 -7.58 14.51
CA ALA A 38 -6.61 -7.01 13.42
C ALA A 38 -5.07 -6.95 13.63
N ARG A 39 -4.48 -7.58 14.67
CA ARG A 39 -3.00 -7.49 14.93
C ARG A 39 -2.11 -8.32 13.99
N ASN A 40 -2.58 -8.69 12.81
CA ASN A 40 -1.77 -9.32 11.79
C ASN A 40 -2.32 -8.96 10.40
N GLU A 41 -1.51 -9.17 9.36
CA GLU A 41 -1.81 -8.75 7.99
C GLU A 41 -3.12 -9.33 7.45
N ALA A 42 -3.34 -10.64 7.60
CA ALA A 42 -4.54 -11.31 7.07
C ALA A 42 -5.82 -10.84 7.77
N ALA A 43 -5.77 -10.63 9.08
CA ALA A 43 -6.92 -10.15 9.82
C ALA A 43 -7.18 -8.66 9.60
N PHE A 44 -6.11 -7.85 9.47
CA PHE A 44 -6.23 -6.47 9.03
C PHE A 44 -6.94 -6.39 7.68
N GLN A 45 -6.50 -7.17 6.70
CA GLN A 45 -7.12 -7.28 5.37
C GLN A 45 -8.61 -7.61 5.46
N PHE A 46 -8.97 -8.63 6.24
CA PHE A 46 -10.37 -9.04 6.39
C PHE A 46 -11.24 -7.94 7.02
N CYS A 47 -10.80 -7.37 8.16
CA CYS A 47 -11.54 -6.30 8.84
C CYS A 47 -11.69 -5.07 7.94
N PHE A 48 -10.61 -4.66 7.27
CA PHE A 48 -10.61 -3.46 6.45
C PHE A 48 -11.48 -3.64 5.20
N ALA A 49 -11.42 -4.79 4.53
CA ALA A 49 -12.30 -5.13 3.41
C ALA A 49 -13.79 -5.08 3.80
N SER A 50 -14.13 -5.59 5.00
CA SER A 50 -15.51 -5.52 5.50
C SER A 50 -15.99 -4.08 5.66
N ILE A 51 -15.16 -3.22 6.26
CA ILE A 51 -15.47 -1.79 6.43
C ILE A 51 -15.61 -1.08 5.07
N ILE A 52 -14.69 -1.34 4.14
CA ILE A 52 -14.75 -0.80 2.77
C ILE A 52 -16.06 -1.22 2.09
N LYS A 53 -16.47 -2.47 2.25
CA LYS A 53 -17.71 -2.99 1.66
C LYS A 53 -18.94 -2.31 2.24
N GLU A 54 -19.01 -2.16 3.56
CA GLU A 54 -20.12 -1.50 4.26
C GLU A 54 -20.27 -0.03 3.86
N ILE A 55 -19.16 0.70 3.79
CA ILE A 55 -19.17 2.11 3.41
C ILE A 55 -19.46 2.25 1.92
N GLY A 56 -18.78 1.48 1.06
CA GLY A 56 -18.95 1.54 -0.39
C GLY A 56 -20.38 1.27 -0.85
N ASN A 57 -21.09 0.34 -0.21
CA ASN A 57 -22.50 0.06 -0.48
C ASN A 57 -23.41 1.30 -0.28
N ARG A 58 -23.00 2.31 0.48
CA ARG A 58 -23.78 3.55 0.70
C ARG A 58 -23.68 4.53 -0.47
N TYR A 59 -22.68 4.37 -1.34
CA TYR A 59 -22.40 5.26 -2.47
C TYR A 59 -22.89 4.68 -3.81
N VAL A 60 -23.53 3.52 -3.79
CA VAL A 60 -24.03 2.80 -4.97
C VAL A 60 -25.29 3.48 -5.52
N LYS A 61 -25.33 3.69 -6.84
CA LYS A 61 -26.54 4.11 -7.57
C LYS A 61 -27.46 2.92 -7.87
N SER A 62 -28.69 3.19 -8.28
CA SER A 62 -29.77 2.18 -8.41
C SER A 62 -29.46 0.96 -9.28
N ASP A 63 -28.58 1.09 -10.27
CA ASP A 63 -28.17 0.06 -11.23
C ASP A 63 -26.73 -0.44 -11.03
N GLU A 64 -26.04 0.09 -10.03
CA GLU A 64 -24.66 -0.24 -9.72
C GLU A 64 -24.58 -1.26 -8.58
N ALA A 65 -23.42 -1.88 -8.46
CA ALA A 65 -23.01 -2.61 -7.28
C ALA A 65 -21.59 -2.20 -6.91
N PHE A 66 -21.34 -2.06 -5.61
CA PHE A 66 -19.99 -1.95 -5.09
C PHE A 66 -19.43 -3.34 -4.84
N PHE A 67 -18.23 -3.66 -5.29
CA PHE A 67 -17.58 -4.94 -5.02
C PHE A 67 -16.34 -4.75 -4.15
N VAL A 68 -16.00 -5.79 -3.39
CA VAL A 68 -14.76 -5.90 -2.63
C VAL A 68 -14.33 -7.36 -2.70
N ASP A 69 -13.15 -7.61 -3.25
CA ASP A 69 -12.57 -8.92 -3.42
C ASP A 69 -11.22 -9.00 -2.71
N LEU A 70 -10.95 -10.14 -2.06
CA LEU A 70 -9.68 -10.41 -1.39
C LEU A 70 -8.76 -11.24 -2.29
N GLU A 71 -7.44 -11.04 -2.18
CA GLU A 71 -6.43 -11.85 -2.87
C GLU A 71 -6.67 -11.95 -4.39
N THR A 72 -6.95 -10.80 -5.00
CA THR A 72 -7.26 -10.75 -6.43
C THR A 72 -6.00 -11.06 -7.23
N LYS A 73 -6.03 -12.15 -8.00
CA LYS A 73 -4.94 -12.53 -8.89
C LYS A 73 -5.01 -11.70 -10.18
N ILE A 74 -3.90 -11.05 -10.52
CA ILE A 74 -3.76 -10.15 -11.66
C ILE A 74 -2.68 -10.69 -12.60
N GLU A 75 -2.98 -10.67 -13.90
CA GLU A 75 -2.00 -11.02 -14.95
C GLU A 75 -1.22 -9.79 -15.39
N VAL A 76 0.10 -9.88 -15.27
CA VAL A 76 0.99 -8.84 -15.79
C VAL A 76 1.29 -9.13 -17.26
N GLY A 77 1.01 -8.15 -18.13
CA GLY A 77 1.25 -8.26 -19.57
C GLY A 77 2.70 -8.58 -19.93
N ALA A 78 2.91 -9.37 -20.99
CA ALA A 78 4.24 -9.80 -21.43
C ALA A 78 5.15 -8.62 -21.83
N ASP A 79 4.56 -7.56 -22.38
CA ASP A 79 5.22 -6.29 -22.69
C ASP A 79 5.73 -5.58 -21.43
N ILE A 80 4.94 -5.58 -20.35
CA ILE A 80 5.34 -5.03 -19.05
C ILE A 80 6.47 -5.87 -18.44
N ILE A 81 6.37 -7.20 -18.46
CA ILE A 81 7.44 -8.08 -17.97
C ILE A 81 8.74 -7.80 -18.74
N SER A 82 8.67 -7.64 -20.07
CA SER A 82 9.83 -7.30 -20.89
C SER A 82 10.41 -5.93 -20.55
N LYS A 83 9.55 -4.92 -20.39
CA LYS A 83 9.93 -3.55 -20.03
C LYS A 83 10.62 -3.48 -18.66
N TYR A 84 10.15 -4.29 -17.71
CA TYR A 84 10.65 -4.32 -16.33
C TYR A 84 11.49 -5.59 -16.02
N HIS A 85 12.13 -6.20 -17.03
CA HIS A 85 12.88 -7.45 -16.88
C HIS A 85 13.96 -7.38 -15.78
N ASP A 86 14.61 -6.23 -15.62
CA ASP A 86 15.62 -5.94 -14.59
C ASP A 86 15.08 -5.98 -13.15
N TYR A 87 13.76 -5.90 -12.96
CA TYR A 87 13.09 -5.76 -11.66
C TYR A 87 12.45 -7.07 -11.17
N ASN A 88 12.67 -8.20 -11.86
CA ASN A 88 12.12 -9.52 -11.52
C ASN A 88 10.60 -9.51 -11.32
N ILE A 89 9.88 -8.86 -12.24
CA ILE A 89 8.42 -8.85 -12.24
C ILE A 89 7.89 -10.25 -12.53
N SER A 90 6.96 -10.71 -11.71
CA SER A 90 6.26 -11.97 -11.88
C SER A 90 5.16 -11.81 -12.92
N LYS A 91 4.86 -12.89 -13.66
CA LYS A 91 3.68 -12.94 -14.54
C LYS A 91 2.36 -12.73 -13.77
N TRP A 92 2.35 -13.10 -12.49
CA TRP A 92 1.17 -13.00 -11.63
C TRP A 92 1.49 -12.21 -10.38
N LYS A 93 0.57 -11.34 -9.98
CA LYS A 93 0.55 -10.69 -8.66
C LYS A 93 -0.79 -10.97 -8.00
N PHE A 94 -0.77 -11.15 -6.68
CA PHE A 94 -1.96 -11.16 -5.85
C PHE A 94 -2.03 -9.81 -5.16
N ILE A 95 -3.15 -9.10 -5.34
CA ILE A 95 -3.46 -7.85 -4.65
C ILE A 95 -4.31 -8.18 -3.42
N ASP A 96 -3.93 -7.63 -2.27
CA ASP A 96 -4.56 -7.95 -0.99
C ASP A 96 -6.08 -7.65 -1.01
N ILE A 97 -6.48 -6.47 -1.50
CA ILE A 97 -7.88 -6.10 -1.70
C ILE A 97 -8.05 -5.41 -3.05
N THR A 98 -9.08 -5.77 -3.82
CA THR A 98 -9.60 -4.90 -4.88
C THR A 98 -11.03 -4.49 -4.57
N CYS A 99 -11.39 -3.25 -4.90
CA CYS A 99 -12.74 -2.76 -4.68
C CYS A 99 -13.14 -1.74 -5.74
N GLY A 100 -14.44 -1.56 -5.94
CA GLY A 100 -14.88 -0.65 -6.98
C GLY A 100 -16.36 -0.73 -7.30
N PHE A 101 -16.72 -0.10 -8.40
CA PHE A 101 -18.09 -0.05 -8.91
C PHE A 101 -18.24 -0.90 -10.16
N LYS A 102 -19.39 -1.55 -10.30
CA LYS A 102 -19.77 -2.30 -11.50
C LYS A 102 -21.25 -2.17 -11.81
N VAL A 103 -21.60 -2.32 -13.08
CA VAL A 103 -22.99 -2.44 -13.56
C VAL A 103 -23.12 -3.79 -14.25
N GLY A 104 -23.85 -4.72 -13.62
CA GLY A 104 -23.77 -6.14 -13.99
C GLY A 104 -22.34 -6.66 -13.83
N ASP A 105 -21.77 -7.18 -14.92
CA ASP A 105 -20.38 -7.66 -14.98
C ASP A 105 -19.39 -6.61 -15.50
N ASN A 106 -19.86 -5.42 -15.88
CA ASN A 106 -19.01 -4.36 -16.40
C ASN A 106 -18.42 -3.54 -15.25
N ILE A 107 -17.10 -3.65 -15.04
CA ILE A 107 -16.35 -2.81 -14.11
C ILE A 107 -16.38 -1.36 -14.60
N LYS A 108 -16.83 -0.45 -13.73
CA LYS A 108 -16.81 1.00 -13.97
C LYS A 108 -15.60 1.66 -13.37
N TYR A 109 -15.14 1.13 -12.25
CA TYR A 109 -13.95 1.62 -11.56
C TYR A 109 -13.40 0.51 -10.68
N LYS A 110 -12.07 0.41 -10.58
CA LYS A 110 -11.41 -0.59 -9.73
C LYS A 110 -10.16 -0.01 -9.09
N CYS A 111 -10.15 -0.02 -7.77
CA CYS A 111 -8.99 0.33 -6.95
C CYS A 111 -8.29 -0.95 -6.49
N ALA A 112 -6.97 -0.99 -6.64
CA ALA A 112 -6.09 -2.00 -6.04
C ALA A 112 -5.55 -1.50 -4.70
N ILE A 113 -5.52 -2.36 -3.68
CA ILE A 113 -5.06 -2.01 -2.35
C ILE A 113 -4.07 -3.07 -1.87
N GLU A 114 -2.87 -2.62 -1.50
CA GLU A 114 -1.90 -3.43 -0.76
C GLU A 114 -1.84 -2.94 0.68
N LEU A 115 -1.61 -3.85 1.61
CA LEU A 115 -1.56 -3.53 3.04
C LEU A 115 -0.46 -4.27 3.76
N LYS A 116 0.02 -3.68 4.86
CA LYS A 116 1.08 -4.27 5.69
C LYS A 116 0.80 -4.05 7.17
N CYS A 117 0.97 -5.11 7.96
CA CYS A 117 0.81 -5.05 9.42
C CYS A 117 1.99 -5.70 10.17
N PRO A 118 3.19 -5.13 10.11
CA PRO A 118 4.31 -5.60 10.91
C PRO A 118 4.10 -5.29 12.40
N ILE A 119 4.35 -6.26 13.27
CA ILE A 119 4.18 -6.12 14.72
C ILE A 119 5.53 -6.16 15.43
N ALA A 120 5.74 -5.24 16.37
CA ALA A 120 6.90 -5.18 17.22
C ALA A 120 7.10 -6.51 17.99
N GLY A 121 8.36 -6.90 18.19
CA GLY A 121 8.72 -8.18 18.81
C GLY A 121 8.66 -9.39 17.88
N ASN A 122 8.03 -9.28 16.70
CA ASN A 122 8.17 -10.28 15.66
C ASN A 122 9.38 -9.96 14.76
N THR A 123 10.53 -10.54 15.11
CA THR A 123 11.82 -10.29 14.44
C THR A 123 11.81 -10.57 12.94
N LYS A 124 10.87 -11.38 12.42
CA LYS A 124 10.74 -11.61 10.96
C LYS A 124 10.14 -10.41 10.22
N HIS A 125 9.43 -9.52 10.93
CA HIS A 125 8.64 -8.42 10.40
C HIS A 125 9.08 -7.05 10.91
N THR A 126 10.21 -6.95 11.62
CA THR A 126 10.86 -5.66 11.90
C THR A 126 11.20 -4.93 10.60
N ALA A 127 11.44 -3.61 10.66
CA ALA A 127 11.86 -2.72 9.55
C ALA A 127 13.26 -3.06 8.98
N PHE A 128 13.56 -4.35 8.84
CA PHE A 128 14.76 -4.86 8.22
C PHE A 128 14.74 -4.66 6.71
N PRO A 129 15.91 -4.71 6.06
CA PRO A 129 16.01 -4.40 4.64
C PRO A 129 15.17 -5.28 3.71
N HIS A 130 14.90 -6.54 4.07
CA HIS A 130 14.00 -7.40 3.29
C HIS A 130 12.54 -7.01 3.43
N THR A 131 12.10 -6.57 4.60
CA THR A 131 10.71 -6.14 4.79
C THR A 131 10.47 -4.82 4.08
N MET A 132 11.41 -3.88 4.20
CA MET A 132 11.33 -2.60 3.48
C MET A 132 11.35 -2.78 1.96
N TYR A 133 12.21 -3.68 1.46
CA TYR A 133 12.19 -4.04 0.05
C TYR A 133 10.82 -4.56 -0.40
N ARG A 134 10.14 -5.41 0.40
CA ARG A 134 8.81 -5.93 0.03
C ARG A 134 7.79 -4.80 -0.06
N ILE A 135 7.77 -3.87 0.88
CA ILE A 135 6.89 -2.69 0.86
C ILE A 135 7.11 -1.86 -0.41
N TYR A 136 8.36 -1.49 -0.70
CA TYR A 136 8.67 -0.68 -1.88
C TYR A 136 8.38 -1.43 -3.19
N ARG A 137 8.52 -2.75 -3.19
CA ARG A 137 8.12 -3.59 -4.33
C ARG A 137 6.61 -3.59 -4.51
N ASP A 138 5.83 -3.66 -3.43
CA ASP A 138 4.37 -3.62 -3.51
C ASP A 138 3.89 -2.24 -4.00
N LEU A 139 4.53 -1.14 -3.59
CA LEU A 139 4.31 0.21 -4.17
C LEU A 139 4.60 0.24 -5.69
N MET A 140 5.73 -0.31 -6.11
CA MET A 140 6.09 -0.40 -7.53
C MET A 140 5.06 -1.23 -8.33
N TYR A 141 4.57 -2.35 -7.78
CA TYR A 141 3.51 -3.12 -8.43
C TYR A 141 2.23 -2.29 -8.57
N LEU A 142 1.79 -1.60 -7.52
CA LEU A 142 0.61 -0.73 -7.62
C LEU A 142 0.77 0.35 -8.69
N GLU A 143 1.97 0.93 -8.86
CA GLU A 143 2.25 1.86 -9.96
C GLU A 143 2.16 1.21 -11.34
N ILE A 144 2.66 -0.02 -11.48
CA ILE A 144 2.61 -0.77 -12.74
C ILE A 144 1.16 -1.09 -13.09
N GLU A 145 0.41 -1.63 -12.13
CA GLU A 145 -0.97 -2.07 -12.33
C GLU A 145 -1.90 -0.89 -12.64
N SER A 146 -1.78 0.22 -11.91
CA SER A 146 -2.62 1.41 -12.13
C SER A 146 -2.32 2.14 -13.45
N LYS A 147 -1.29 1.71 -14.20
CA LYS A 147 -0.87 2.30 -15.47
C LYS A 147 -1.09 1.39 -16.66
N ASN A 148 -1.01 0.07 -16.48
CA ASN A 148 -0.89 -0.86 -17.59
C ASN A 148 -1.59 -2.21 -17.37
N SER A 149 -2.40 -2.39 -16.31
CA SER A 149 -2.99 -3.70 -16.08
C SER A 149 -4.04 -4.03 -17.13
N LEU A 150 -4.10 -5.32 -17.51
CA LEU A 150 -5.17 -5.89 -18.33
C LEU A 150 -6.49 -6.00 -17.55
N ASP A 151 -6.44 -5.78 -16.24
CA ASP A 151 -7.52 -5.99 -15.28
C ASP A 151 -8.23 -4.68 -14.88
N ASP A 152 -8.07 -3.63 -15.69
CA ASP A 152 -8.71 -2.30 -15.61
C ASP A 152 -8.57 -1.62 -14.23
N ILE A 153 -7.37 -1.67 -13.64
CA ILE A 153 -7.11 -0.95 -12.38
C ILE A 153 -7.00 0.55 -12.65
N SER A 154 -7.93 1.30 -12.08
CA SER A 154 -8.03 2.75 -12.22
C SER A 154 -7.05 3.48 -11.28
N GLU A 155 -6.80 2.95 -10.08
CA GLU A 155 -5.84 3.51 -9.13
C GLU A 155 -5.37 2.51 -8.06
N GLY A 156 -4.33 2.90 -7.31
CA GLY A 156 -3.77 2.11 -6.21
C GLY A 156 -3.81 2.83 -4.87
N ARG A 157 -3.91 2.06 -3.78
CA ARG A 157 -3.66 2.52 -2.41
C ARG A 157 -2.73 1.56 -1.68
N PHE A 158 -1.93 2.11 -0.80
CA PHE A 158 -1.12 1.34 0.14
C PHE A 158 -1.42 1.76 1.56
N TYR A 159 -1.72 0.81 2.44
CA TYR A 159 -1.96 1.07 3.86
C TYR A 159 -0.96 0.30 4.72
N LEU A 160 -0.40 0.95 5.73
CA LEU A 160 0.45 0.28 6.70
C LEU A 160 0.01 0.68 8.10
N MET A 161 -0.16 -0.32 8.97
CA MET A 161 -0.26 -0.09 10.41
C MET A 161 0.76 -0.90 11.17
N THR A 162 1.36 -0.32 12.21
CA THR A 162 2.38 -1.00 13.00
C THR A 162 2.49 -0.39 14.39
N ASN A 163 2.95 -1.18 15.36
CA ASN A 163 3.44 -0.68 16.65
C ASN A 163 4.98 -0.68 16.72
N ASP A 164 5.68 -0.96 15.61
CA ASP A 164 7.13 -0.97 15.53
C ASP A 164 7.67 0.39 15.04
N VAL A 165 8.22 1.17 15.97
CA VAL A 165 8.78 2.51 15.72
C VAL A 165 9.97 2.49 14.76
N HIS A 166 10.60 1.35 14.48
CA HIS A 166 11.72 1.30 13.54
C HIS A 166 11.30 1.66 12.11
N TYR A 167 10.04 1.45 11.74
CA TYR A 167 9.51 1.84 10.42
C TYR A 167 9.51 3.35 10.20
N THR A 168 9.38 4.14 11.28
CA THR A 168 9.31 5.61 11.20
C THR A 168 10.67 6.28 11.35
N ASN A 169 11.67 5.61 11.91
CA ASN A 169 12.89 6.27 12.39
C ASN A 169 14.16 5.97 11.57
N LYS A 170 14.27 4.77 10.98
CA LYS A 170 15.53 4.35 10.36
C LYS A 170 15.31 3.74 8.97
N PRO A 171 15.98 4.26 7.93
CA PRO A 171 15.89 3.63 6.62
C PRO A 171 16.72 2.35 6.62
N ALA A 172 16.19 1.33 5.95
CA ALA A 172 16.96 0.17 5.53
C ALA A 172 18.14 0.61 4.64
N TYR A 173 19.21 -0.18 4.61
CA TYR A 173 20.41 0.05 3.81
C TYR A 173 21.22 1.32 4.12
N ALA A 174 20.86 2.13 5.12
CA ALA A 174 21.58 3.34 5.48
C ALA A 174 23.11 3.16 5.58
N GLU A 175 23.56 2.13 6.30
CA GLU A 175 25.00 1.87 6.46
C GLU A 175 25.65 1.28 5.20
N LYS A 176 24.93 0.44 4.44
CA LYS A 176 25.45 -0.13 3.19
C LYS A 176 25.63 0.96 2.12
N ALA A 177 24.71 1.91 2.03
CA ALA A 177 24.79 3.01 1.09
C ALA A 177 26.01 3.92 1.34
N LYS A 178 26.55 3.96 2.57
CA LYS A 178 27.78 4.69 2.89
C LYS A 178 29.04 3.99 2.36
N THR A 179 29.02 2.67 2.25
CA THR A 179 30.18 1.85 1.88
C THR A 179 30.12 1.29 0.47
N ASP A 180 28.94 1.27 -0.15
CA ASP A 180 28.69 0.75 -1.47
C ASP A 180 27.62 1.60 -2.18
N SER A 181 28.04 2.38 -3.17
CA SER A 181 27.18 3.30 -3.93
C SER A 181 26.12 2.60 -4.78
N THR A 182 26.17 1.28 -4.90
CA THR A 182 25.08 0.52 -5.52
C THR A 182 23.84 0.49 -4.64
N TYR A 183 23.97 0.59 -3.31
CA TYR A 183 22.82 0.57 -2.41
C TYR A 183 22.25 1.98 -2.20
N LYS A 184 20.91 2.06 -2.23
CA LYS A 184 20.16 3.25 -1.86
C LYS A 184 19.35 2.99 -0.58
N PRO A 185 19.32 3.93 0.38
CA PRO A 185 18.52 3.78 1.58
C PRO A 185 17.02 3.70 1.27
N LEU A 186 16.29 2.81 1.94
CA LEU A 186 14.84 2.65 1.80
C LEU A 186 14.16 2.88 3.14
N GLY A 187 13.30 3.89 3.27
CA GLY A 187 12.61 4.18 4.52
C GLY A 187 11.21 4.76 4.29
N LEU A 188 10.36 4.64 5.30
CA LEU A 188 9.10 5.37 5.40
C LEU A 188 9.25 6.34 6.55
N LEU A 189 10.19 7.27 6.44
CA LEU A 189 10.61 8.08 7.58
C LEU A 189 9.57 9.11 7.95
N ASP A 190 9.33 9.24 9.25
CA ASP A 190 8.60 10.36 9.82
C ASP A 190 9.57 11.55 9.95
N PRO A 191 9.27 12.72 9.33
CA PRO A 191 10.12 13.91 9.45
C PRO A 191 10.29 14.39 10.89
N LEU A 192 9.36 14.07 11.79
CA LEU A 192 9.42 14.47 13.20
C LEU A 192 10.28 13.53 14.06
N ASN A 193 10.52 12.29 13.60
CA ASN A 193 11.22 11.26 14.37
C ASN A 193 12.54 10.80 13.74
N SER A 194 12.87 11.25 12.53
CA SER A 194 14.11 10.88 11.85
C SER A 194 15.14 12.02 11.84
N GLU A 195 16.43 11.66 11.86
CA GLU A 195 17.55 12.62 11.72
C GLU A 195 17.61 13.23 10.30
N SER A 196 16.82 12.70 9.36
CA SER A 196 16.70 13.14 7.98
C SER A 196 15.43 13.97 7.80
N ARG A 197 15.51 15.14 7.15
CA ARG A 197 14.33 15.94 6.79
C ARG A 197 13.58 15.42 5.55
N ILE A 198 13.90 14.21 5.09
CA ILE A 198 13.29 13.62 3.90
C ILE A 198 12.06 12.82 4.34
N ASN A 199 10.87 13.37 4.05
CA ASN A 199 9.57 12.77 4.32
C ASN A 199 8.93 12.18 3.05
N SER A 200 9.73 11.77 2.07
CA SER A 200 9.20 11.24 0.83
C SER A 200 10.00 10.05 0.30
N THR A 201 9.34 9.23 -0.51
CA THR A 201 10.07 8.29 -1.36
C THR A 201 10.69 9.05 -2.54
N GLU A 202 11.89 8.67 -2.95
CA GLU A 202 12.51 9.26 -4.14
C GLU A 202 11.94 8.65 -5.43
N LYS A 203 11.55 9.51 -6.37
CA LYS A 203 11.24 9.08 -7.74
C LYS A 203 12.52 8.61 -8.43
N GLY A 204 12.45 7.46 -9.10
CA GLY A 204 13.47 7.01 -10.03
C GLY A 204 14.62 6.17 -9.45
N GLU A 205 14.58 5.73 -8.19
CA GLU A 205 15.73 5.01 -7.62
C GLU A 205 15.74 3.53 -7.90
N VAL A 206 16.84 3.03 -8.48
CA VAL A 206 17.18 1.59 -8.60
C VAL A 206 17.77 1.11 -7.27
N CYS A 207 16.93 0.56 -6.39
CA CYS A 207 17.39 0.05 -5.10
C CYS A 207 17.77 -1.43 -5.19
N TYR A 208 19.00 -1.75 -4.78
CA TYR A 208 19.58 -3.08 -4.86
C TYR A 208 19.34 -3.88 -3.56
N HIS A 209 18.74 -5.06 -3.66
CA HIS A 209 18.49 -5.97 -2.55
C HIS A 209 19.07 -7.35 -2.87
N PRO A 210 19.94 -7.92 -2.01
CA PRO A 210 20.59 -9.19 -2.28
C PRO A 210 19.58 -10.34 -2.41
N ALA A 211 19.78 -11.24 -3.37
CA ALA A 211 19.06 -12.51 -3.38
C ALA A 211 19.49 -13.36 -2.18
N LYS A 212 18.63 -14.29 -1.73
CA LYS A 212 18.90 -15.11 -0.55
C LYS A 212 20.08 -16.08 -0.72
N GLU A 213 20.50 -16.40 -1.96
CA GLU A 213 21.47 -17.46 -2.26
C GLU A 213 22.33 -17.14 -3.52
N GLY A 214 23.18 -16.11 -3.47
CA GLY A 214 24.13 -15.82 -4.57
C GLY A 214 23.52 -15.44 -5.93
N GLY A 215 22.20 -15.26 -5.99
CA GLY A 215 21.47 -14.87 -7.19
C GLY A 215 21.65 -13.40 -7.57
N GLN A 216 21.09 -13.04 -8.74
CA GLN A 216 21.11 -11.67 -9.25
C GLN A 216 20.50 -10.69 -8.25
N ILE A 217 21.10 -9.50 -8.16
CA ILE A 217 20.63 -8.46 -7.26
C ILE A 217 19.25 -7.99 -7.73
N ARG A 218 18.31 -7.90 -6.78
CA ARG A 218 16.95 -7.47 -7.06
C ARG A 218 16.87 -5.95 -7.03
N LYS A 219 16.19 -5.37 -8.01
CA LYS A 219 16.02 -3.93 -8.18
C LYS A 219 14.58 -3.53 -7.89
N ILE A 220 14.38 -2.32 -7.36
CA ILE A 220 13.08 -1.62 -7.32
C ILE A 220 13.25 -0.29 -8.03
N LYS A 221 12.21 0.23 -8.68
CA LYS A 221 12.14 1.61 -9.17
C LYS A 221 10.73 2.13 -9.01
N LEU A 222 10.58 3.28 -8.33
CA LEU A 222 9.32 4.03 -8.29
C LEU A 222 9.30 5.08 -9.39
N ASP A 223 8.19 5.21 -10.09
CA ASP A 223 7.96 6.23 -11.10
C ASP A 223 7.46 7.56 -10.50
N ASN A 224 6.96 7.53 -9.27
CA ASN A 224 6.51 8.67 -8.49
C ASN A 224 7.25 8.78 -7.16
N SER A 225 7.23 9.99 -6.59
CA SER A 225 7.59 10.25 -5.20
C SER A 225 6.32 10.35 -4.37
N TYR A 226 6.31 9.75 -3.19
CA TYR A 226 5.19 9.76 -2.26
C TYR A 226 5.56 10.49 -0.99
N GLU A 227 4.70 11.39 -0.53
CA GLU A 227 4.83 11.97 0.81
C GLU A 227 4.47 10.92 1.86
N ILE A 228 5.28 10.86 2.92
CA ILE A 228 5.13 9.94 4.05
C ILE A 228 4.58 10.72 5.23
N ASN A 229 3.28 10.54 5.47
CA ASN A 229 2.54 11.19 6.54
C ASN A 229 2.04 10.13 7.53
N TRP A 230 2.77 9.94 8.63
CA TRP A 230 2.36 9.02 9.68
C TRP A 230 1.35 9.67 10.61
N GLU A 231 0.26 8.96 10.87
CA GLU A 231 -0.61 9.25 11.99
C GLU A 231 -0.24 8.36 13.18
N LYS A 232 -0.08 8.97 14.35
CA LYS A 232 0.27 8.28 15.59
C LYS A 232 -0.92 8.26 16.55
N ALA A 233 -1.27 7.07 17.02
CA ALA A 233 -2.26 6.89 18.08
C ALA A 233 -1.64 6.26 19.32
N LYS A 234 -2.10 6.68 20.49
CA LYS A 234 -1.81 6.03 21.77
C LYS A 234 -3.00 5.19 22.17
N ILE A 235 -2.79 3.90 22.35
CA ILE A 235 -3.83 2.95 22.76
C ILE A 235 -3.54 2.51 24.19
N GLN A 236 -4.51 2.68 25.08
CA GLN A 236 -4.41 2.22 26.45
C GLN A 236 -4.52 0.69 26.47
N GLY A 237 -3.38 0.00 26.51
CA GLY A 237 -3.34 -1.44 26.73
C GLY A 237 -3.66 -1.80 28.18
N LYS A 238 -3.75 -3.09 28.45
CA LYS A 238 -4.03 -3.62 29.80
C LYS A 238 -2.97 -3.27 30.84
N GLN A 239 -1.72 -3.08 30.41
CA GLN A 239 -0.57 -2.87 31.31
C GLN A 239 0.25 -1.61 30.95
N GLU A 240 0.20 -1.17 29.69
CA GLU A 240 0.98 -0.02 29.21
C GLU A 240 0.27 0.70 28.06
N ILE A 241 0.72 1.92 27.77
CA ILE A 241 0.29 2.66 26.59
C ILE A 241 1.10 2.16 25.40
N GLU A 242 0.43 1.53 24.43
CA GLU A 242 1.05 1.15 23.16
C GLU A 242 0.94 2.31 22.16
N ASN A 243 2.02 2.60 21.44
CA ASN A 243 1.98 3.52 20.31
C ASN A 243 1.74 2.73 19.02
N TRP A 244 0.78 3.19 18.22
CA TRP A 244 0.50 2.67 16.89
C TRP A 244 0.68 3.77 15.85
N TYR A 245 1.18 3.36 14.68
CA TYR A 245 1.51 4.21 13.56
C TYR A 245 0.71 3.74 12.36
N PHE A 246 0.04 4.67 11.70
CA PHE A 246 -0.84 4.45 10.56
C PHE A 246 -0.33 5.29 9.38
N LEU A 247 -0.19 4.66 8.21
CA LEU A 247 0.25 5.31 6.99
C LEU A 247 -0.70 4.93 5.86
N GLU A 248 -1.03 5.92 5.04
CA GLU A 248 -1.70 5.77 3.76
C GLU A 248 -0.83 6.39 2.67
N ILE A 249 -0.69 5.70 1.54
CA ILE A 249 -0.07 6.23 0.34
C ILE A 249 -1.06 6.07 -0.82
N LYS A 250 -1.37 7.19 -1.47
CA LYS A 250 -2.17 7.21 -2.70
C LYS A 250 -1.27 7.07 -3.93
N ILE A 251 -1.56 6.07 -4.75
CA ILE A 251 -0.86 5.84 -6.02
C ILE A 251 -1.64 6.55 -7.12
N PRO A 252 -1.14 7.65 -7.69
CA PRO A 252 -1.86 8.38 -8.71
C PRO A 252 -1.96 7.55 -9.99
N GLN A 253 -3.11 7.64 -10.65
CA GLN A 253 -3.24 7.27 -12.04
C GLN A 253 -2.29 8.12 -12.88
N LYS A 254 -1.76 7.58 -13.98
CA LYS A 254 -0.97 8.38 -14.90
C LYS A 254 -1.84 9.54 -15.40
N SER A 255 -1.37 10.77 -15.19
CA SER A 255 -1.85 11.89 -16.01
C SER A 255 -1.35 11.62 -17.43
N GLU A 256 -2.27 11.50 -18.38
CA GLU A 256 -1.93 11.47 -19.81
C GLU A 256 -1.08 12.68 -20.23
#